data_AF-A0A0T6LQQ0-F1
#
_entry.id   AF-A0A0T6LQQ0-F1
#
_cell.length_a   1.000
_cell.length_b   1.000
_cell.length_c   1.000
_cell.angle_alpha   90.00
_cell.angle_beta   90.00
_cell.angle_gamma   90.00
#
_symmetry.space_group_name_H-M   'P 1'
#
loop_
_entity.id
_entity.type
_entity.pdbx_description
1 polymer ?
#
loop_
_entity_poly.entity_id
_entity_poly.type
_entity_poly.pdbx_seq_one_letter_code
_entity_poly.pdbx_strand_id
1 'polypeptide(L)'
;MPFAVAGYPIEVVVLAVRRADSRLATVLRYARALQVGAGRFTSQAGHDQCFNALPDVVALAEEHPAITAVTVIRRDGRALLRHEAGSPGRARWMLESERNRPYTEQEGAAFFALYRGLRQALPQLAMSWTTSRGSPAR
;
A
#
# COMPACT_ATOMS: atom_id res chain seq x y z
N MET A 1 2.78 21.78 12.64
CA MET A 1 2.53 21.62 11.18
C MET A 1 2.17 22.98 10.58
N PRO A 2 2.93 23.50 9.59
CA PRO A 2 2.72 24.85 9.05
C PRO A 2 1.31 25.13 8.55
N PHE A 3 0.68 24.15 7.89
CA PHE A 3 -0.69 24.26 7.39
C PHE A 3 -1.73 24.40 8.52
N ALA A 4 -1.57 23.67 9.62
CA ALA A 4 -2.44 23.82 10.79
C ALA A 4 -2.28 25.19 11.45
N VAL A 5 -1.05 25.71 11.55
CA VAL A 5 -0.79 27.05 12.09
C VAL A 5 -1.42 28.13 11.20
N ALA A 6 -1.48 27.91 9.89
CA ALA A 6 -2.15 28.79 8.94
C ALA A 6 -3.68 28.58 8.86
N GLY A 7 -4.27 27.75 9.72
CA GLY A 7 -5.73 27.55 9.80
C GLY A 7 -6.33 26.59 8.77
N TYR A 8 -5.51 25.85 8.01
CA TYR A 8 -6.03 24.84 7.08
C TYR A 8 -6.42 23.55 7.81
N PRO A 9 -7.57 22.92 7.46
CA PRO A 9 -7.87 21.57 7.93
C PRO A 9 -6.86 20.59 7.33
N ILE A 10 -6.37 19.67 8.16
CA ILE A 10 -5.44 18.62 7.72
C ILE A 10 -6.17 17.29 7.73
N GLU A 11 -6.28 16.67 6.56
CA GLU A 11 -6.84 15.33 6.42
C GLU A 11 -5.77 14.33 6.01
N VAL A 12 -5.85 13.13 6.58
CA VAL A 12 -5.02 11.99 6.19
C VAL A 12 -5.90 10.98 5.45
N VAL A 13 -5.57 10.74 4.18
CA VAL A 13 -6.24 9.70 3.38
C VAL A 13 -5.34 8.48 3.28
N VAL A 14 -5.84 7.34 3.72
CA VAL A 14 -5.10 6.08 3.84
C VAL A 14 -5.65 5.07 2.85
N LEU A 15 -4.78 4.55 1.99
CA LEU A 15 -5.15 3.51 1.05
C LEU A 15 -5.05 2.12 1.70
N ALA A 16 -6.19 1.47 1.92
CA ALA A 16 -6.28 0.11 2.41
C ALA A 16 -6.23 -0.89 1.25
N VAL A 17 -5.06 -1.48 1.05
CA VAL A 17 -4.78 -2.48 0.01
C VAL A 17 -4.05 -3.67 0.60
N ARG A 18 -4.41 -4.88 0.16
CA ARG A 18 -3.74 -6.13 0.53
C ARG A 18 -2.26 -6.07 0.15
N ARG A 19 -1.42 -6.80 0.89
CA ARG A 19 0.04 -6.83 0.65
C ARG A 19 0.39 -7.27 -0.76
N ALA A 20 -0.27 -8.33 -1.25
CA ALA A 20 -0.01 -8.86 -2.59
C ALA A 20 -0.35 -7.84 -3.69
N ASP A 21 -1.51 -7.17 -3.59
CA ASP A 21 -1.92 -6.11 -4.53
C ASP A 21 -0.94 -4.94 -4.53
N SER A 22 -0.49 -4.52 -3.34
CA SER A 22 0.48 -3.42 -3.17
C SER A 22 1.83 -3.77 -3.79
N ARG A 23 2.35 -4.98 -3.55
CA ARG A 23 3.59 -5.46 -4.18
C ARG A 23 3.47 -5.59 -5.69
N LEU A 24 2.37 -6.14 -6.20
CA LEU A 24 2.16 -6.22 -7.64
C LEU A 24 2.15 -4.82 -8.28
N ALA A 25 1.56 -3.84 -7.60
CA ALA A 25 1.54 -2.45 -8.04
C ALA A 25 2.94 -1.81 -8.10
N THR A 26 3.87 -2.14 -7.18
CA THR A 26 5.23 -1.59 -7.25
C THR A 26 5.97 -2.09 -8.48
N VAL A 27 5.79 -3.37 -8.84
CA VAL A 27 6.40 -3.93 -10.06
C VAL A 27 5.74 -3.37 -11.32
N LEU A 28 4.42 -3.23 -11.34
CA LEU A 28 3.71 -2.58 -12.45
C LEU A 28 4.17 -1.13 -12.66
N ARG A 29 4.36 -0.36 -11.57
CA ARG A 29 4.91 1.00 -11.63
C ARG A 29 6.32 1.01 -12.21
N TYR A 30 7.17 0.08 -11.77
CA TYR A 30 8.51 -0.07 -12.32
C TYR A 30 8.50 -0.43 -13.82
N ALA A 31 7.65 -1.38 -14.23
CA ALA A 31 7.48 -1.76 -15.63
C ALA A 31 7.11 -0.56 -16.51
N ARG A 32 6.14 0.26 -16.07
CA ARG A 32 5.76 1.50 -16.75
C ARG A 32 6.89 2.53 -16.79
N ALA A 33 7.61 2.66 -15.68
CA ALA A 33 8.74 3.59 -15.58
C ALA A 33 9.90 3.21 -16.52
N LEU A 34 10.11 1.91 -16.76
CA LEU A 34 11.07 1.44 -17.77
C LEU A 34 10.66 1.82 -19.20
N GLN A 35 9.36 1.89 -19.51
CA GLN A 35 8.89 2.32 -20.83
C GLN A 35 9.27 3.78 -21.17
N VAL A 36 9.52 4.61 -20.14
CA VAL A 36 9.95 6.00 -20.29
C VAL A 36 11.43 6.22 -19.92
N GLY A 37 12.21 5.14 -19.76
CA GLY A 37 13.66 5.19 -19.58
C GLY A 37 14.16 5.53 -18.17
N ALA A 38 13.28 5.62 -17.16
CA ALA A 38 13.66 6.02 -15.80
C ALA A 38 12.87 5.25 -14.73
N GLY A 39 13.33 4.03 -14.38
CA GLY A 39 12.70 3.20 -13.35
C GLY A 39 13.62 2.94 -12.15
N ARG A 40 13.16 3.26 -10.94
CA ARG A 40 13.75 2.72 -9.70
C ARG A 40 12.84 1.65 -9.13
N PHE A 41 13.40 0.45 -8.93
CA PHE A 41 12.64 -0.66 -8.36
C PHE A 41 12.46 -0.49 -6.85
N THR A 42 11.24 -0.64 -6.36
CA THR A 42 10.97 -0.73 -4.93
C THR A 42 11.23 -2.18 -4.49
N SER A 43 12.30 -2.40 -3.73
CA SER A 43 12.61 -3.73 -3.21
C SER A 43 11.50 -4.26 -2.30
N GLN A 44 11.45 -5.58 -2.15
CA GLN A 44 10.52 -6.22 -1.20
C GLN A 44 10.69 -5.66 0.22
N ALA A 45 11.93 -5.55 0.70
CA ALA A 45 12.22 -5.05 2.04
C ALA A 45 11.76 -3.60 2.23
N GLY A 46 12.03 -2.72 1.25
CA GLY A 46 11.58 -1.33 1.30
C GLY A 46 10.06 -1.18 1.26
N HIS A 47 9.39 -2.02 0.46
CA HIS A 47 7.93 -2.11 0.48
C HIS A 47 7.42 -2.57 1.84
N ASP A 48 7.95 -3.67 2.38
CA ASP A 48 7.46 -4.27 3.61
C ASP A 48 7.67 -3.37 4.82
N GLN A 49 8.78 -2.61 4.88
CA GLN A 49 9.02 -1.62 5.92
C GLN A 49 7.89 -0.59 5.98
N CYS A 50 7.57 0.05 4.84
CA CYS A 50 6.49 1.05 4.78
C CYS A 50 5.11 0.42 5.01
N PHE A 51 4.88 -0.77 4.45
CA PHE A 51 3.60 -1.47 4.58
C PHE A 51 3.30 -1.82 6.04
N ASN A 52 4.31 -2.30 6.77
CA ASN A 52 4.22 -2.72 8.17
C ASN A 52 4.10 -1.53 9.12
N ALA A 53 4.74 -0.39 8.83
CA ALA A 53 4.66 0.80 9.67
C ALA A 53 3.32 1.55 9.55
N LEU A 54 2.57 1.35 8.44
CA LEU A 54 1.38 2.14 8.16
C LEU A 54 0.30 2.10 9.27
N PRO A 55 -0.06 0.95 9.88
CA PRO A 55 -1.06 0.92 10.95
C PRO A 55 -0.69 1.79 12.16
N ASP A 56 0.59 1.83 12.52
CA ASP A 56 1.05 2.67 13.64
C ASP A 56 1.04 4.16 13.26
N VAL A 57 1.39 4.50 12.01
CA VAL A 57 1.22 5.87 11.49
C VAL A 57 -0.25 6.29 11.49
N VAL A 58 -1.18 5.38 11.16
CA VAL A 58 -2.61 5.67 11.22
C VAL A 58 -3.07 5.90 12.65
N ALA A 59 -2.64 5.07 13.61
CA ALA A 59 -2.98 5.26 15.02
C ALA A 59 -2.49 6.62 15.54
N LEU A 60 -1.24 6.98 15.23
CA LEU A 60 -0.69 8.29 15.56
C LEU A 60 -1.49 9.43 14.91
N ALA A 61 -1.95 9.23 13.67
CA ALA A 61 -2.76 10.22 12.97
C ALA A 61 -4.15 10.41 13.59
N GLU A 62 -4.78 9.34 14.09
CA GLU A 62 -6.08 9.40 14.77
C GLU A 62 -6.02 10.23 16.06
N GLU A 63 -4.87 10.23 16.76
CA GLU A 63 -4.68 10.92 18.04
C GLU A 63 -4.08 12.32 17.89
N HIS A 64 -3.59 12.67 16.70
CA HIS A 64 -2.85 13.91 16.51
C HIS A 64 -3.79 15.13 16.46
N PRO A 65 -3.64 16.14 17.34
CA PRO A 65 -4.60 17.24 17.49
C PRO A 65 -4.70 18.16 16.26
N ALA A 66 -3.70 18.15 15.38
CA ALA A 66 -3.74 18.92 14.13
C ALA A 66 -4.44 18.21 12.97
N ILE A 67 -4.77 16.91 13.10
CA ILE A 67 -5.43 16.14 12.05
C ILE A 67 -6.94 16.19 12.31
N THR A 68 -7.67 16.73 11.35
CA THR A 68 -9.12 16.92 11.42
C THR A 68 -9.87 15.62 11.12
N ALA A 69 -9.33 14.80 10.20
CA ALA A 69 -9.91 13.51 9.87
C ALA A 69 -8.88 12.53 9.31
N VAL A 70 -9.12 11.24 9.58
CA VAL A 70 -8.47 10.12 8.91
C VAL A 70 -9.50 9.37 8.06
N THR A 71 -9.30 9.32 6.76
CA THR A 71 -10.19 8.61 5.82
C THR A 71 -9.48 7.37 5.28
N VAL A 72 -10.06 6.19 5.50
CA VAL A 72 -9.58 4.93 4.93
C VAL A 72 -10.35 4.65 3.65
N ILE A 73 -9.63 4.47 2.55
CA ILE A 73 -10.21 4.24 1.22
C ILE A 73 -9.70 2.94 0.61
N ARG A 74 -10.48 2.37 -0.31
CA ARG A 74 -10.04 1.31 -1.21
C ARG A 74 -9.37 1.90 -2.45
N ARG A 75 -8.74 1.04 -3.24
CA ARG A 75 -8.03 1.43 -4.48
C ARG A 75 -8.94 1.96 -5.59
N ASP A 76 -10.21 1.59 -5.57
CA ASP A 76 -11.25 2.12 -6.46
C ASP A 76 -11.74 3.52 -6.04
N GLY A 77 -11.19 4.09 -4.97
CA GLY A 77 -11.59 5.39 -4.42
C GLY A 77 -12.75 5.32 -3.43
N ARG A 78 -13.34 4.13 -3.19
CA ARG A 78 -14.44 3.99 -2.23
C ARG A 78 -13.96 4.23 -0.80
N ALA A 79 -14.57 5.18 -0.11
CA ALA A 79 -14.35 5.38 1.32
C ALA A 79 -14.94 4.23 2.13
N LEU A 80 -14.14 3.66 3.03
CA LEU A 80 -14.54 2.63 3.98
C LEU A 80 -14.90 3.22 5.35
N LEU A 81 -14.14 4.24 5.74
CA LEU A 81 -14.32 4.95 6.99
C LEU A 81 -13.82 6.37 6.81
N ARG A 82 -14.55 7.34 7.36
CA ARG A 82 -14.01 8.64 7.75
C ARG A 82 -14.10 8.71 9.27
N HIS A 83 -12.96 8.93 9.92
CA HIS A 83 -12.87 9.11 11.36
C HIS A 83 -12.49 10.56 11.64
N GLU A 84 -13.38 11.27 12.31
CA GLU A 84 -13.13 12.58 12.90
C GLU A 84 -12.90 12.39 14.41
N ALA A 85 -12.36 13.41 15.08
CA ALA A 85 -12.00 13.38 16.50
C ALA A 85 -13.03 12.63 17.37
N GLY A 86 -12.57 11.65 18.15
CA GLY A 86 -13.45 10.74 18.88
C GLY A 86 -12.70 9.54 19.46
N SER A 87 -13.32 8.36 19.48
CA SER A 87 -12.68 7.14 19.98
C SER A 87 -11.57 6.65 19.03
N PRO A 88 -10.30 6.60 19.48
CA PRO A 88 -9.17 6.24 18.63
C PRO A 88 -9.19 4.75 18.23
N GLY A 89 -8.48 4.41 17.16
CA GLY A 89 -8.23 3.05 16.71
C GLY A 89 -9.21 2.50 15.68
N ARG A 90 -10.25 3.24 15.29
CA ARG A 90 -11.22 2.80 14.28
C ARG A 90 -10.62 2.78 12.88
N ALA A 91 -9.82 3.79 12.53
CA ALA A 91 -9.14 3.84 11.24
C ALA A 91 -8.03 2.81 11.13
N ARG A 92 -7.25 2.60 12.20
CA ARG A 92 -6.29 1.48 12.28
C ARG A 92 -7.00 0.15 12.05
N TRP A 93 -8.06 -0.12 12.80
CA TRP A 93 -8.81 -1.37 12.69
C TRP A 93 -9.39 -1.58 11.29
N MET A 94 -9.96 -0.54 10.68
CA MET A 94 -10.51 -0.61 9.32
C MET A 94 -9.42 -0.91 8.29
N LEU A 95 -8.26 -0.25 8.39
CA LEU A 95 -7.11 -0.49 7.52
C LEU A 95 -6.66 -1.96 7.62
N GLU A 96 -6.47 -2.48 8.84
CA GLU A 96 -6.01 -3.85 9.06
C GLU A 96 -7.07 -4.86 8.59
N SER A 97 -8.35 -4.60 8.85
CA SER A 97 -9.45 -5.46 8.45
C SER A 97 -9.56 -5.57 6.92
N GLU A 98 -9.50 -4.45 6.19
CA GLU A 98 -9.53 -4.49 4.72
C GLU A 98 -8.25 -5.13 4.14
N ARG A 99 -7.09 -4.93 4.77
CA ARG A 99 -5.84 -5.60 4.37
C ARG A 99 -5.87 -7.11 4.51
N ASN A 100 -6.64 -7.62 5.47
CA ASN A 100 -6.76 -9.05 5.75
C ASN A 100 -8.02 -9.69 5.15
N ARG A 101 -8.90 -8.89 4.53
CA ARG A 101 -10.12 -9.37 3.89
C ARG A 101 -9.78 -10.32 2.73
N PRO A 102 -10.45 -11.48 2.63
CA PRO A 102 -10.30 -12.38 1.48
C PRO A 102 -10.62 -11.71 0.14
N TYR A 103 -10.02 -12.21 -0.93
CA TYR A 103 -10.42 -11.83 -2.29
C TYR A 103 -11.84 -12.29 -2.59
N THR A 104 -12.59 -11.44 -3.29
CA THR A 104 -13.71 -11.95 -4.08
C THR A 104 -13.17 -12.68 -5.31
N GLU A 105 -13.97 -13.54 -5.94
CA GLU A 105 -13.58 -14.24 -7.17
C GLU A 105 -13.14 -13.26 -8.26
N GLN A 106 -13.89 -12.16 -8.45
CA GLN A 106 -13.57 -11.13 -9.42
C GLN A 106 -12.24 -10.44 -9.12
N GLU A 107 -11.98 -10.08 -7.86
CA GLU A 107 -10.70 -9.47 -7.46
C GLU A 107 -9.54 -10.44 -7.67
N GLY A 108 -9.72 -11.72 -7.34
CA GLY A 108 -8.71 -12.76 -7.56
C GLY A 108 -8.39 -12.96 -9.04
N ALA A 109 -9.43 -13.03 -9.89
CA ALA A 109 -9.26 -13.14 -11.33
C ALA A 109 -8.50 -11.93 -11.91
N ALA A 110 -8.84 -10.72 -11.49
CA ALA A 110 -8.14 -9.50 -11.90
C ALA A 110 -6.67 -9.50 -11.46
N PHE A 111 -6.38 -9.92 -10.23
CA PHE A 111 -5.01 -10.08 -9.74
C PHE A 111 -4.20 -11.05 -10.61
N PHE A 112 -4.75 -12.25 -10.89
CA PHE A 112 -4.08 -13.25 -11.74
C PHE A 112 -3.86 -12.78 -13.17
N ALA A 113 -4.80 -12.02 -13.74
CA ALA A 113 -4.64 -11.44 -15.08
C ALA A 113 -3.45 -10.46 -15.10
N LEU A 114 -3.38 -9.54 -14.14
CA LEU A 114 -2.29 -8.57 -14.03
C LEU A 114 -0.95 -9.26 -13.78
N TYR A 115 -0.90 -10.24 -12.88
CA TYR A 115 0.32 -10.98 -12.57
C TYR A 115 0.85 -11.75 -13.80
N ARG A 116 -0.03 -12.40 -14.57
CA ARG A 116 0.36 -13.09 -15.81
C ARG A 116 0.89 -12.13 -16.86
N GLY A 117 0.21 -11.01 -17.09
CA GLY A 117 0.66 -9.98 -18.03
C GLY A 117 2.03 -9.41 -17.65
N LEU A 118 2.25 -9.16 -16.36
CA LEU A 118 3.54 -8.68 -15.86
C LEU A 118 4.66 -9.71 -16.08
N ARG A 119 4.41 -11.00 -15.80
CA ARG A 119 5.41 -12.07 -16.03
C ARG A 119 5.80 -12.19 -17.50
N GLN A 120 4.87 -11.96 -18.42
CA GLN A 120 5.14 -11.95 -19.85
C GLN A 120 5.96 -10.72 -20.27
N ALA A 121 5.65 -9.55 -19.70
CA ALA A 121 6.32 -8.30 -20.04
C ALA A 121 7.73 -8.15 -19.44
N LEU A 122 8.01 -8.77 -18.29
CA LEU A 122 9.29 -8.67 -17.59
C LEU A 122 9.84 -10.06 -17.19
N PRO A 123 10.20 -10.91 -18.17
CA PRO A 123 10.73 -12.25 -17.89
C PRO A 123 12.00 -12.23 -17.03
N GLN A 124 12.84 -11.20 -17.16
CA GLN A 124 14.07 -11.01 -16.40
C GLN A 124 13.84 -10.84 -14.89
N LEU A 125 12.71 -10.26 -14.47
CA LEU A 125 12.38 -10.18 -13.06
C LEU A 125 11.96 -11.54 -12.51
N ALA A 126 11.35 -12.42 -13.31
CA ALA A 126 10.97 -13.77 -12.87
C ALA A 126 12.20 -14.65 -12.52
N MET A 127 13.35 -14.40 -13.16
CA MET A 127 14.60 -15.15 -12.93
C MET A 127 15.32 -14.74 -11.63
N SER A 128 15.16 -13.51 -11.15
CA SER A 128 15.80 -13.06 -9.89
C SER A 128 15.10 -13.58 -8.63
N TRP A 129 13.83 -14.00 -8.71
CA TRP A 129 13.11 -14.63 -7.59
C TRP A 129 13.50 -16.09 -7.37
N THR A 130 14.08 -16.74 -8.37
CA THR A 130 14.50 -18.15 -8.29
C THR A 130 15.92 -18.30 -7.74
N THR A 131 16.77 -17.28 -7.91
CA THR A 131 18.18 -17.30 -7.47
C THR A 131 18.41 -16.79 -6.04
N SER A 132 17.39 -16.25 -5.35
CA SER A 132 17.54 -15.84 -3.94
C SER A 132 17.23 -16.95 -2.91
N ARG A 133 17.02 -18.20 -3.36
CA ARG A 133 17.03 -19.37 -2.46
C ARG A 133 18.44 -19.99 -2.45
N GLY A 134 19.23 -19.58 -1.46
CA GLY A 134 20.40 -20.33 -1.01
C GLY A 134 21.74 -19.65 -1.22
N SER A 135 22.25 -19.00 -0.17
CA SER A 135 23.64 -19.22 0.23
C SER A 135 23.72 -19.06 1.75
N PRO A 136 24.27 -20.04 2.51
CA PRO A 136 24.51 -19.87 3.93
C PRO A 136 25.63 -18.85 4.13
N ALA A 137 25.53 -18.12 5.24
CA ALA A 137 26.59 -17.26 5.74
C ALA A 137 27.92 -18.04 5.83
N ARG A 138 29.00 -17.41 5.38
CA ARG A 138 30.35 -17.69 5.86
C ARG A 138 30.71 -16.60 6.85
#